data_AF-A0A507EEW9-F1
#
_entry.id   AF-A0A507EEW9-F1
#
_cell.length_a   1.000
_cell.length_b   1.000
_cell.length_c   1.000
_cell.angle_alpha   90.00
_cell.angle_beta   90.00
_cell.angle_gamma   90.00
#
_symmetry.space_group_name_H-M   'P 1'
#
loop_
_entity.id
_entity.type
_entity.pdbx_description
1 polymer ?
#
loop_
_entity_poly.entity_id
_entity_poly.type
_entity_poly.pdbx_seq_one_letter_code
_entity_poly.pdbx_strand_id
1 'polypeptide(L)'
;MSKVFPPSFSAAYASYSRALSMLCDSKGAEKGPGLKMLDEWMFGDFAQSARKNGKMTSDELARVMEWKLSRGKFRPTLMALVKGNSSSAVESISKSAFEKVGKNDVVEAVKTLSELKGVGPATASAILSAHSPSVPFMSDESLSVFFPANKLPYTLPAFKTLLDMLQKKANELNKEDTTGDWTAGKCERAIWAWSTIERLERAPKAKDVVETNPSKQTEPVPKGDSSEKKESSGAKNNKRKPAAKVEGELEIAAIETTARRSKRIKAQVAM
;
A
#
# COMPACT_ATOMS: atom_id res chain seq x y z
N MET A 1 -14.98 13.99 -15.22
CA MET A 1 -14.84 14.71 -13.93
C MET A 1 -13.47 15.35 -13.89
N SER A 2 -13.38 16.64 -13.60
CA SER A 2 -12.11 17.35 -13.47
C SER A 2 -11.29 16.76 -12.32
N LYS A 3 -9.97 16.65 -12.50
CA LYS A 3 -9.05 16.27 -11.42
C LYS A 3 -9.16 17.33 -10.33
N VAL A 4 -9.57 16.96 -9.12
CA VAL A 4 -9.71 17.91 -8.01
C VAL A 4 -8.39 17.94 -7.26
N PHE A 5 -7.60 18.98 -7.51
CA PHE A 5 -6.40 19.30 -6.75
C PHE A 5 -6.72 20.24 -5.59
N PRO A 6 -5.83 20.35 -4.59
CA PRO A 6 -5.94 21.42 -3.60
C PRO A 6 -5.98 22.80 -4.29
N PRO A 7 -6.81 23.74 -3.82
CA PRO A 7 -6.86 25.10 -4.38
C PRO A 7 -5.52 25.84 -4.32
N SER A 8 -4.72 25.56 -3.30
CA SER A 8 -3.35 26.02 -3.16
C SER A 8 -2.47 24.87 -2.68
N PHE A 9 -1.50 24.46 -3.50
CA PHE A 9 -0.54 23.43 -3.13
C PHE A 9 0.32 23.85 -1.93
N SER A 10 0.76 25.11 -1.89
CA SER A 10 1.57 25.64 -0.78
C SER A 10 0.82 25.59 0.55
N ALA A 11 -0.42 26.09 0.59
CA ALA A 11 -1.24 26.05 1.80
C ALA A 11 -1.55 24.60 2.22
N ALA A 12 -1.87 23.73 1.26
CA ALA A 12 -2.11 22.32 1.51
C ALA A 12 -0.87 21.62 2.08
N TYR A 13 0.32 21.85 1.52
CA TYR A 13 1.58 21.30 2.04
C TYR A 13 1.90 21.81 3.44
N ALA A 14 1.74 23.12 3.69
CA ALA A 14 1.94 23.71 5.01
C ALA A 14 0.98 23.13 6.08
N SER A 15 -0.18 22.61 5.67
CA SER A 15 -1.14 21.96 6.56
C SER A 15 -0.83 20.49 6.89
N TYR A 16 0.29 19.92 6.42
CA TYR A 16 0.62 18.51 6.64
C TYR A 16 0.57 18.10 8.13
N SER A 17 1.20 18.87 9.02
CA SER A 17 1.21 18.58 10.47
C SER A 17 -0.18 18.65 11.08
N ARG A 18 -1.04 19.58 10.61
CA ARG A 18 -2.45 19.65 11.03
C ARG A 18 -3.22 18.42 10.55
N ALA A 19 -3.07 18.03 9.29
CA ALA A 19 -3.72 16.84 8.74
C ALA A 19 -3.32 15.56 9.49
N LEU A 20 -2.02 15.42 9.82
CA LEU A 20 -1.52 14.32 10.63
C LEU A 20 -2.11 14.32 12.04
N SER A 21 -2.17 15.48 12.70
CA SER A 21 -2.78 15.61 14.04
C SER A 21 -4.25 15.18 14.02
N MET A 22 -5.03 15.70 13.06
CA MET A 22 -6.45 15.34 12.92
C MET A 22 -6.63 13.84 12.66
N LEU A 23 -5.75 13.24 11.85
CA LEU A 23 -5.77 11.80 11.61
C LEU A 23 -5.42 11.01 12.88
N CYS A 24 -4.45 11.45 13.67
CA CYS A 24 -4.11 10.84 14.95
C CYS A 24 -5.28 10.90 15.93
N ASP A 25 -5.94 12.06 16.04
CA ASP A 25 -7.12 12.24 16.90
C ASP A 25 -8.26 11.31 16.48
N SER A 26 -8.49 11.16 15.17
CA SER A 26 -9.52 10.25 14.64
C SER A 26 -9.26 8.76 14.94
N LYS A 27 -8.03 8.39 15.33
CA LYS A 27 -7.64 7.03 15.68
C LYS A 27 -7.74 6.73 17.18
N GLY A 28 -8.02 7.74 17.99
CA GLY A 28 -8.13 7.62 19.45
C GLY A 28 -6.78 7.53 20.18
N ALA A 29 -6.85 7.59 21.51
CA ALA A 29 -5.69 7.73 22.39
C ALA A 29 -4.68 6.57 22.33
N GLU A 30 -5.12 5.37 21.97
CA GLU A 30 -4.25 4.19 21.90
C GLU A 30 -3.40 4.18 20.62
N LYS A 31 -4.00 4.49 19.46
CA LYS A 31 -3.36 4.33 18.13
C LYS A 31 -2.82 5.64 17.57
N GLY A 32 -3.39 6.78 17.95
CA GLY A 32 -2.99 8.11 17.49
C GLY A 32 -1.52 8.43 17.77
N PRO A 33 -1.05 8.34 19.04
CA PRO A 33 0.35 8.63 19.38
C PRO A 33 1.36 7.78 18.61
N GLY A 34 1.05 6.50 18.39
CA GLY A 34 1.89 5.59 17.60
C GLY A 34 2.06 6.05 16.15
N LEU A 35 0.97 6.49 15.50
CA LEU A 35 1.05 7.01 14.12
C LEU A 35 1.93 8.26 14.04
N LYS A 36 1.82 9.18 15.00
CA LYS A 36 2.64 10.40 15.03
C LYS A 36 4.14 10.04 15.09
N MET A 37 4.51 9.16 16.02
CA MET A 37 5.91 8.71 16.16
C MET A 37 6.41 7.99 14.90
N LEU A 38 5.56 7.19 14.26
CA LEU A 38 5.90 6.51 13.01
C LEU A 38 6.13 7.49 11.86
N ASP A 39 5.35 8.58 11.76
CA ASP A 39 5.51 9.59 10.71
C ASP A 39 6.78 10.43 10.89
N GLU A 40 7.07 10.84 12.13
CA GLU A 40 8.31 11.51 12.50
C GLU A 40 9.54 10.64 12.18
N TRP A 41 9.47 9.34 12.51
CA TRP A 41 10.52 8.38 12.16
C TRP A 41 10.66 8.18 10.65
N MET A 42 9.55 8.03 9.90
CA MET A 42 9.53 7.76 8.46
C MET A 42 10.27 8.84 7.66
N PHE A 43 10.07 10.11 8.02
CA PHE A 43 10.64 11.25 7.30
C PHE A 43 11.80 11.95 8.02
N GLY A 44 12.11 11.54 9.24
CA GLY A 44 13.34 11.86 9.98
C GLY A 44 14.35 10.73 9.85
N ASP A 45 14.42 9.88 10.88
CA ASP A 45 15.45 8.85 11.05
C ASP A 45 15.58 7.89 9.87
N PHE A 46 14.46 7.35 9.37
CA PHE A 46 14.49 6.41 8.25
C PHE A 46 14.93 7.07 6.95
N ALA A 47 14.41 8.27 6.66
CA ALA A 47 14.82 9.02 5.48
C ALA A 47 16.33 9.34 5.51
N GLN A 48 16.90 9.61 6.69
CA GLN A 48 18.33 9.82 6.87
C GLN A 48 19.11 8.51 6.71
N SER A 49 18.69 7.42 7.37
CA SER A 49 19.38 6.13 7.30
C SER A 49 19.36 5.55 5.88
N ALA A 50 18.22 5.59 5.20
CA ALA A 50 18.06 5.09 3.83
C ALA A 50 19.00 5.79 2.85
N ARG A 51 19.15 7.11 2.95
CA ARG A 51 20.06 7.90 2.11
C ARG A 51 21.53 7.66 2.46
N LYS A 52 21.86 7.64 3.75
CA LYS A 52 23.24 7.48 4.23
C LYS A 52 23.78 6.08 3.96
N ASN A 53 22.98 5.05 4.23
CA ASN A 53 23.40 3.67 4.13
C ASN A 53 23.19 3.09 2.72
N GLY A 54 22.33 3.73 1.90
CA GLY A 54 21.99 3.26 0.57
C GLY A 54 21.27 1.91 0.55
N LYS A 55 20.71 1.48 1.69
CA LYS A 55 19.96 0.23 1.88
C LYS A 55 19.06 0.33 3.12
N MET A 56 18.17 -0.63 3.26
CA MET A 56 17.24 -0.76 4.39
C MET A 56 17.39 -2.13 5.06
N THR A 57 17.13 -2.18 6.36
CA THR A 57 17.09 -3.39 7.20
C THR A 57 15.69 -4.01 7.26
N SER A 58 15.58 -5.25 7.70
CA SER A 58 14.28 -5.93 7.89
C SER A 58 13.38 -5.22 8.91
N ASP A 59 13.97 -4.64 9.96
CA ASP A 59 13.22 -3.91 11.00
C ASP A 59 12.68 -2.59 10.45
N GLU A 60 13.48 -1.86 9.67
CA GLU A 60 13.02 -0.67 8.96
C GLU A 60 11.89 -1.02 7.96
N LEU A 61 11.99 -2.13 7.21
CA LEU A 61 10.93 -2.58 6.32
C LEU A 61 9.61 -2.84 7.08
N ALA A 62 9.69 -3.54 8.21
CA ALA A 62 8.51 -3.83 9.03
C ALA A 62 7.89 -2.53 9.58
N ARG A 63 8.72 -1.57 9.99
CA ARG A 63 8.27 -0.29 10.53
C ARG A 63 7.68 0.65 9.47
N VAL A 64 8.20 0.64 8.24
CA VAL A 64 7.55 1.33 7.09
C VAL A 64 6.16 0.73 6.82
N MET A 65 6.02 -0.59 6.89
CA MET A 65 4.72 -1.24 6.72
C MET A 65 3.76 -0.85 7.85
N GLU A 66 4.23 -0.83 9.09
CA GLU A 66 3.44 -0.39 10.25
C GLU A 66 2.96 1.05 10.08
N TRP A 67 3.84 1.97 9.69
CA TRP A 67 3.49 3.35 9.36
C TRP A 67 2.41 3.42 8.28
N LYS A 68 2.59 2.69 7.17
CA LYS A 68 1.64 2.69 6.03
C LYS A 68 0.26 2.17 6.43
N LEU A 69 0.21 1.08 7.19
CA LEU A 69 -1.03 0.49 7.68
C LEU A 69 -1.71 1.36 8.75
N SER A 70 -0.92 2.11 9.52
CA SER A 70 -1.42 3.06 10.50
C SER A 70 -1.96 4.32 9.84
N ARG A 71 -1.37 4.79 8.73
CA ARG A 71 -1.84 5.97 7.98
C ARG A 71 -3.08 5.67 7.12
N GLY A 72 -3.14 4.49 6.50
CA GLY A 72 -4.19 4.12 5.54
C GLY A 72 -5.12 3.00 5.98
N LYS A 73 -5.60 2.21 5.01
CA LYS A 73 -6.46 1.04 5.25
C LYS A 73 -5.66 -0.11 5.87
N PHE A 74 -6.04 -0.52 7.07
CA PHE A 74 -5.40 -1.61 7.80
C PHE A 74 -5.59 -2.96 7.08
N ARG A 75 -4.48 -3.68 6.87
CA ARG A 75 -4.42 -4.99 6.21
C ARG A 75 -3.37 -5.87 6.94
N PRO A 76 -3.77 -6.60 7.99
CA PRO A 76 -2.82 -7.25 8.90
C PRO A 76 -1.96 -8.33 8.24
N THR A 77 -2.46 -8.96 7.18
CA THR A 77 -1.73 -9.99 6.42
C THR A 77 -0.42 -9.48 5.83
N LEU A 78 -0.32 -8.18 5.52
CA LEU A 78 0.89 -7.60 4.95
C LEU A 78 2.06 -7.57 5.94
N MET A 79 1.80 -7.43 7.25
CA MET A 79 2.86 -7.45 8.26
C MET A 79 3.55 -8.81 8.35
N ALA A 80 2.79 -9.90 8.28
CA ALA A 80 3.36 -11.25 8.30
C ALA A 80 4.23 -11.50 7.07
N LEU A 81 3.81 -11.02 5.89
CA LEU A 81 4.57 -11.17 4.66
C LEU A 81 5.90 -10.42 4.69
N VAL A 82 5.91 -9.15 5.14
CA VAL A 82 7.15 -8.37 5.18
C VAL A 82 8.17 -8.94 6.17
N LYS A 83 7.70 -9.43 7.32
CA LYS A 83 8.53 -10.11 8.33
C LYS A 83 9.11 -11.45 7.83
N GLY A 84 8.53 -12.04 6.79
CA GLY A 84 8.99 -13.29 6.19
C GLY A 84 10.09 -13.15 5.14
N ASN A 85 10.59 -11.93 4.88
CA ASN A 85 11.76 -11.72 4.00
C ASN A 85 13.06 -11.93 4.79
N SER A 86 14.08 -12.49 4.15
CA SER A 86 15.42 -12.59 4.78
C SER A 86 16.11 -11.22 4.80
N SER A 87 16.93 -10.96 5.83
CA SER A 87 17.69 -9.71 5.92
C SER A 87 18.60 -9.47 4.72
N SER A 88 19.20 -10.53 4.17
CA SER A 88 20.01 -10.45 2.94
C SER A 88 19.20 -9.99 1.72
N ALA A 89 17.96 -10.47 1.57
CA ALA A 89 17.10 -10.07 0.47
C ALA A 89 16.65 -8.61 0.63
N VAL A 90 16.25 -8.20 1.84
CA VAL A 90 15.84 -6.81 2.12
C VAL A 90 16.99 -5.84 1.82
N GLU A 91 18.20 -6.12 2.29
CA GLU A 91 19.36 -5.27 2.05
C GLU A 91 19.75 -5.20 0.56
N SER A 92 19.82 -6.35 -0.12
CA SER A 92 20.22 -6.41 -1.53
C SER A 92 19.23 -5.73 -2.46
N ILE A 93 17.93 -6.02 -2.29
CA ILE A 93 16.86 -5.47 -3.12
C ILE A 93 16.69 -3.97 -2.87
N SER A 94 16.69 -3.53 -1.61
CA SER A 94 16.59 -2.10 -1.28
C SER A 94 17.78 -1.31 -1.83
N LYS A 95 19.00 -1.85 -1.72
CA LYS A 95 20.19 -1.23 -2.33
C LYS A 95 20.05 -1.06 -3.84
N SER A 96 19.69 -2.12 -4.54
CA SER A 96 19.46 -2.11 -5.99
C SER A 96 18.38 -1.09 -6.40
N ALA A 97 17.32 -0.95 -5.61
CA ALA A 97 16.25 0.01 -5.87
C ALA A 97 16.69 1.47 -5.60
N PHE A 98 17.44 1.73 -4.53
CA PHE A 98 17.92 3.07 -4.21
C PHE A 98 18.93 3.57 -5.25
N GLU A 99 19.81 2.69 -5.74
CA GLU A 99 20.71 2.99 -6.86
C GLU A 99 19.96 3.35 -8.15
N LYS A 100 18.83 2.69 -8.43
CA LYS A 100 17.97 3.01 -9.58
C LYS A 100 17.33 4.39 -9.45
N VAL A 101 16.91 4.80 -8.25
CA VAL A 101 16.45 6.18 -8.01
C VAL A 101 17.55 7.20 -8.30
N GLY A 102 18.80 6.92 -7.89
CA GLY A 102 19.95 7.78 -8.20
C GLY A 102 20.23 7.91 -9.71
N LYS A 103 19.86 6.90 -10.51
CA LYS A 103 19.92 6.90 -11.97
C LYS A 103 18.65 7.43 -12.65
N ASN A 104 17.72 7.99 -11.87
CA ASN A 104 16.42 8.49 -12.32
C ASN A 104 15.49 7.42 -12.94
N ASP A 105 15.67 6.14 -12.56
CA ASP A 105 14.83 5.02 -12.99
C ASP A 105 13.86 4.59 -11.86
N VAL A 106 12.96 5.51 -11.51
CA VAL A 106 12.05 5.35 -10.37
C VAL A 106 11.04 4.21 -10.59
N VAL A 107 10.60 3.98 -11.82
CA VAL A 107 9.64 2.91 -12.14
C VAL A 107 10.29 1.54 -11.95
N GLU A 108 11.52 1.35 -12.41
CA GLU A 108 12.24 0.09 -12.16
C GLU A 108 12.61 -0.04 -10.68
N ALA A 109 12.93 1.05 -9.97
CA ALA A 109 13.13 1.00 -8.52
C ALA A 109 11.90 0.47 -7.76
N VAL A 110 10.69 0.91 -8.14
CA VAL A 110 9.44 0.40 -7.58
C VAL A 110 9.23 -1.08 -7.92
N LYS A 111 9.54 -1.48 -9.16
CA LYS A 111 9.47 -2.88 -9.59
C LYS A 111 10.43 -3.77 -8.79
N THR A 112 11.69 -3.35 -8.64
CA THR A 112 12.70 -4.05 -7.83
C THR A 112 12.25 -4.22 -6.38
N LEU A 113 11.78 -3.16 -5.71
CA LEU A 113 11.26 -3.30 -4.34
C LEU A 113 10.05 -4.23 -4.24
N SER A 114 9.25 -4.32 -5.30
CA SER A 114 8.06 -5.19 -5.34
C SER A 114 8.40 -6.69 -5.46
N GLU A 115 9.68 -7.06 -5.54
CA GLU A 115 10.15 -8.45 -5.42
C GLU A 115 10.08 -8.96 -3.97
N LEU A 116 10.08 -8.05 -2.98
CA LEU A 116 9.92 -8.41 -1.57
C LEU A 116 8.49 -8.86 -1.26
N LYS A 117 8.35 -9.90 -0.44
CA LYS A 117 7.04 -10.40 0.00
C LYS A 117 6.29 -9.31 0.77
N GLY A 118 5.03 -9.08 0.40
CA GLY A 118 4.19 -8.05 1.03
C GLY A 118 4.47 -6.62 0.56
N VAL A 119 5.41 -6.43 -0.37
CA VAL A 119 5.72 -5.14 -0.99
C VAL A 119 5.16 -5.12 -2.41
N GLY A 120 4.20 -4.23 -2.66
CA GLY A 120 3.74 -3.90 -4.02
C GLY A 120 3.99 -2.43 -4.33
N PRO A 121 3.52 -1.91 -5.48
CA PRO A 121 3.81 -0.54 -5.93
C PRO A 121 3.51 0.55 -4.88
N ALA A 122 2.44 0.38 -4.10
CA ALA A 122 2.11 1.30 -3.01
C ALA A 122 3.15 1.28 -1.88
N THR A 123 3.57 0.10 -1.41
CA THR A 123 4.57 0.00 -0.33
C THR A 123 5.97 0.38 -0.83
N ALA A 124 6.33 -0.04 -2.04
CA ALA A 124 7.59 0.32 -2.68
C ALA A 124 7.71 1.85 -2.83
N SER A 125 6.68 2.53 -3.34
CA SER A 125 6.69 4.00 -3.42
C SER A 125 6.71 4.70 -2.07
N ALA A 126 6.12 4.11 -1.01
CA ALA A 126 6.27 4.64 0.36
C ALA A 126 7.74 4.65 0.80
N ILE A 127 8.44 3.52 0.66
CA ILE A 127 9.87 3.38 0.97
C ILE A 127 10.67 4.43 0.19
N LEU A 128 10.45 4.52 -1.13
CA LEU A 128 11.19 5.44 -1.99
C LEU A 128 10.87 6.92 -1.71
N SER A 129 9.66 7.25 -1.25
CA SER A 129 9.29 8.65 -0.91
C SER A 129 10.00 9.18 0.33
N ALA A 130 10.41 8.30 1.26
CA ALA A 130 11.31 8.66 2.35
C ALA A 130 12.76 8.77 1.84
N HIS A 131 13.20 7.85 0.98
CA HIS A 131 14.55 7.88 0.42
C HIS A 131 14.80 9.11 -0.47
N SER A 132 13.86 9.52 -1.33
CA SER A 132 14.04 10.65 -2.25
C SER A 132 12.79 11.54 -2.32
N PRO A 133 12.91 12.87 -2.18
CA PRO A 133 11.80 13.79 -2.31
C PRO A 133 11.23 13.84 -3.74
N SER A 134 11.97 13.37 -4.75
CA SER A 134 11.50 13.31 -6.14
C SER A 134 10.49 12.18 -6.39
N VAL A 135 10.34 11.25 -5.47
CA VAL A 135 9.44 10.09 -5.60
C VAL A 135 8.15 10.33 -4.80
N PRO A 136 6.98 10.38 -5.45
CA PRO A 136 5.71 10.47 -4.74
C PRO A 136 5.32 9.12 -4.13
N PHE A 137 4.66 9.17 -2.97
CA PHE A 137 4.00 8.01 -2.41
C PHE A 137 2.68 7.73 -3.17
N MET A 138 2.46 6.48 -3.59
CA MET A 138 1.16 6.04 -4.11
C MET A 138 0.17 5.85 -2.95
N SER A 139 -0.28 6.96 -2.38
CA SER A 139 -1.36 7.03 -1.39
C SER A 139 -2.74 6.89 -2.06
N ASP A 140 -3.75 6.49 -1.29
CA ASP A 140 -5.12 6.37 -1.79
C ASP A 140 -5.65 7.74 -2.24
N GLU A 141 -5.32 8.80 -1.48
CA GLU A 141 -5.67 10.18 -1.76
C GLU A 141 -5.08 10.63 -3.10
N SER A 142 -3.78 10.42 -3.32
CA SER A 142 -3.14 10.82 -4.58
C SER A 142 -3.63 10.00 -5.77
N LEU A 143 -3.86 8.69 -5.61
CA LEU A 143 -4.47 7.86 -6.67
C LEU A 143 -5.88 8.33 -7.02
N SER A 144 -6.70 8.71 -6.03
CA SER A 144 -8.08 9.14 -6.26
C SER A 144 -8.19 10.39 -7.14
N VAL A 145 -7.17 11.26 -7.13
CA VAL A 145 -7.11 12.46 -7.99
C VAL A 145 -6.99 12.09 -9.47
N PHE A 146 -6.29 11.00 -9.80
CA PHE A 146 -5.99 10.61 -11.18
C PHE A 146 -6.85 9.46 -11.70
N PHE A 147 -7.40 8.65 -10.78
CA PHE A 147 -8.18 7.46 -11.09
C PHE A 147 -9.54 7.54 -10.36
N PRO A 148 -10.54 8.22 -10.93
CA PRO A 148 -11.89 8.23 -10.40
C PRO A 148 -12.55 6.88 -10.69
N ALA A 149 -12.19 5.87 -9.89
CA ALA A 149 -12.70 4.52 -10.00
C ALA A 149 -13.16 4.02 -8.63
N ASN A 150 -14.21 3.18 -8.61
CA ASN A 150 -14.68 2.52 -7.38
C ASN A 150 -13.59 1.66 -6.71
N LYS A 151 -12.58 1.26 -7.47
CA LYS A 151 -11.42 0.51 -6.99
C LYS A 151 -10.14 1.16 -7.50
N LEU A 152 -9.32 1.65 -6.58
CA LEU A 152 -8.03 2.24 -6.92
C LEU A 152 -7.06 1.19 -7.48
N PRO A 153 -6.35 1.49 -8.59
CA PRO A 153 -5.36 0.60 -9.17
C PRO A 153 -4.02 0.71 -8.44
N TYR A 154 -3.65 -0.35 -7.71
CA TYR A 154 -2.34 -0.45 -7.02
C TYR A 154 -1.30 -1.15 -7.91
N THR A 155 -1.14 -0.70 -9.14
CA THR A 155 -0.31 -1.36 -10.17
C THR A 155 0.87 -0.49 -10.60
N LEU A 156 1.91 -1.10 -11.17
CA LEU A 156 3.08 -0.37 -11.64
C LEU A 156 2.74 0.67 -12.75
N PRO A 157 1.85 0.37 -13.73
CA PRO A 157 1.39 1.39 -14.68
C PRO A 157 0.68 2.58 -14.01
N ALA A 158 -0.15 2.32 -13.00
CA ALA A 158 -0.80 3.39 -12.25
C ALA A 158 0.21 4.25 -11.48
N PHE A 159 1.26 3.64 -10.93
CA PHE A 159 2.38 4.36 -10.31
C PHE A 159 3.10 5.25 -11.32
N LYS A 160 3.40 4.72 -12.52
CA LYS A 160 4.04 5.51 -13.57
C LYS A 160 3.19 6.73 -13.94
N THR A 161 1.89 6.56 -14.14
CA THR A 161 0.98 7.68 -14.42
C THR A 161 0.96 8.69 -13.28
N LEU A 162 0.91 8.24 -12.02
CA LEU A 162 0.97 9.11 -10.84
C LEU A 162 2.27 9.92 -10.84
N LEU A 163 3.41 9.26 -11.04
CA LEU A 163 4.73 9.88 -11.09
C LEU A 163 4.80 10.96 -12.18
N ASP A 164 4.44 10.61 -13.41
CA ASP A 164 4.49 11.53 -14.56
C ASP A 164 3.61 12.77 -14.30
N MET A 165 2.40 12.57 -13.75
CA MET A 165 1.47 13.66 -13.46
C MET A 165 1.96 14.59 -12.34
N LEU A 166 2.55 14.04 -11.28
CA LEU A 166 3.04 14.83 -10.15
C LEU A 166 4.37 15.51 -10.46
N GLN A 167 5.22 14.92 -11.29
CA GLN A 167 6.41 15.60 -11.84
C GLN A 167 6.01 16.78 -12.71
N LYS A 168 5.04 16.59 -13.62
CA LYS A 168 4.49 17.70 -14.42
C LYS A 168 3.92 18.81 -13.53
N LYS A 169 3.14 18.47 -12.50
CA LYS A 169 2.58 19.44 -11.56
C LYS A 169 3.67 20.19 -10.79
N ALA A 170 4.69 19.50 -10.30
CA ALA A 170 5.82 20.13 -9.63
C ALA A 170 6.53 21.14 -10.54
N ASN A 171 6.75 20.79 -11.81
CA ASN A 171 7.36 21.68 -12.80
C ASN A 171 6.49 22.91 -13.12
N GLU A 172 5.16 22.76 -13.12
CA GLU A 172 4.22 23.89 -13.27
C GLU A 172 4.32 24.83 -12.06
N LEU A 173 4.26 24.30 -10.84
CA LEU A 173 4.35 25.08 -9.61
C LEU A 173 5.68 25.83 -9.51
N ASN A 174 6.80 25.21 -9.89
CA ASN A 174 8.12 25.87 -9.88
C ASN A 174 8.27 26.97 -10.93
N LYS A 175 7.43 27.01 -11.97
CA LYS A 175 7.40 28.13 -12.93
C LYS A 175 6.61 29.32 -12.39
N GLU A 176 5.58 29.05 -11.60
CA GLU A 176 4.72 30.08 -10.98
C GLU A 176 5.37 30.66 -9.71
N ASP A 177 6.08 29.81 -8.95
CA ASP A 177 6.80 30.15 -7.73
C ASP A 177 8.18 29.50 -7.75
N THR A 178 9.20 30.27 -8.12
CA THR A 178 10.59 29.80 -8.19
C THR A 178 11.21 29.52 -6.83
N THR A 179 10.53 29.84 -5.72
CA THR A 179 11.03 29.62 -4.35
C THR A 179 10.50 28.33 -3.71
N GLY A 180 9.48 27.70 -4.28
CA GLY A 180 8.77 26.56 -3.66
C GLY A 180 9.53 25.24 -3.63
N ASP A 181 10.57 25.08 -4.45
CA ASP A 181 11.35 23.83 -4.63
C ASP A 181 10.43 22.60 -4.67
N TRP A 182 9.39 22.67 -5.52
CA TRP A 182 8.36 21.64 -5.62
C TRP A 182 8.95 20.38 -6.22
N THR A 183 8.68 19.26 -5.55
CA THR A 183 8.98 17.92 -6.03
C THR A 183 7.67 17.13 -6.15
N ALA A 184 7.69 16.03 -6.90
CA ALA A 184 6.53 15.13 -6.96
C ALA A 184 6.12 14.63 -5.55
N GLY A 185 7.09 14.39 -4.67
CA GLY A 185 6.84 14.04 -3.27
C GLY A 185 6.18 15.15 -2.45
N LYS A 186 6.57 16.42 -2.63
CA LYS A 186 5.87 17.55 -1.98
C LYS A 186 4.44 17.70 -2.51
N CYS A 187 4.25 17.56 -3.82
CA CYS A 187 2.91 17.59 -4.43
C CYS A 187 2.00 16.49 -3.88
N GLU A 188 2.51 15.27 -3.71
CA GLU A 188 1.78 14.17 -3.08
C GLU A 188 1.35 14.50 -1.66
N ARG A 189 2.27 14.98 -0.82
CA ARG A 189 1.96 15.34 0.57
C ARG A 189 0.94 16.46 0.67
N ALA A 190 0.99 17.43 -0.23
CA ALA A 190 -0.01 18.50 -0.31
C ALA A 190 -1.40 17.91 -0.62
N ILE A 191 -1.49 17.04 -1.63
CA ILE A 191 -2.75 16.34 -1.98
C ILE A 191 -3.26 15.54 -0.78
N TRP A 192 -2.39 14.76 -0.14
CA TRP A 192 -2.75 13.95 1.00
C TRP A 192 -3.26 14.79 2.17
N ALA A 193 -2.56 15.87 2.53
CA ALA A 193 -2.94 16.73 3.65
C ALA A 193 -4.32 17.36 3.42
N TRP A 194 -4.52 17.94 2.22
CA TRP A 194 -5.80 18.53 1.85
C TRP A 194 -6.93 17.51 1.84
N SER A 195 -6.74 16.36 1.16
CA SER A 195 -7.76 15.30 1.10
C SER A 195 -8.08 14.71 2.48
N THR A 196 -7.10 14.60 3.36
CA THR A 196 -7.29 14.11 4.73
C THR A 196 -8.11 15.07 5.57
N ILE A 197 -7.80 16.37 5.53
CA ILE A 197 -8.56 17.41 6.23
C ILE A 197 -10.01 17.43 5.72
N GLU A 198 -10.21 17.52 4.41
CA GLU A 198 -11.54 17.52 3.79
C GLU A 198 -12.37 16.30 4.19
N ARG A 199 -11.76 15.11 4.21
CA ARG A 199 -12.43 13.87 4.64
C ARG A 199 -12.83 13.90 6.11
N LEU A 200 -11.97 14.41 6.99
CA LEU A 200 -12.21 14.43 8.44
C LEU A 200 -13.17 15.55 8.85
N GLU A 201 -13.18 16.69 8.16
CA GLU A 201 -14.12 17.79 8.42
C GLU A 201 -15.55 17.46 7.94
N ARG A 202 -15.69 16.65 6.88
CA ARG A 202 -16.99 16.13 6.43
C ARG A 202 -17.51 14.96 7.25
N ALA A 203 -16.67 14.31 8.05
CA ALA A 203 -17.12 13.21 8.89
C ALA A 203 -18.10 13.74 9.95
N PRO A 204 -19.25 13.09 10.17
CA PRO A 204 -20.18 13.51 11.22
C PRO A 204 -19.45 13.49 12.56
N LYS A 205 -19.41 14.64 13.24
CA LYS A 205 -18.82 14.74 14.58
C LYS A 205 -19.66 13.88 15.52
N ALA A 206 -19.04 12.91 16.17
CA ALA A 206 -19.68 12.09 17.20
C ALA A 206 -19.93 12.93 18.47
N LYS A 207 -20.87 13.88 18.40
CA LYS A 207 -21.44 14.62 19.53
C LYS A 207 -22.85 15.02 19.13
N ASP A 208 -23.78 14.08 19.28
CA ASP A 208 -25.23 14.26 19.49
C ASP A 208 -25.88 12.88 19.48
N VAL A 209 -25.45 12.01 20.41
CA VAL A 209 -26.32 10.92 20.88
C VAL A 209 -26.79 11.38 22.25
N VAL A 210 -27.94 12.03 22.26
CA VAL A 210 -28.69 12.28 23.48
C VAL A 210 -29.09 10.91 24.02
N GLU A 211 -28.41 10.47 25.07
CA GLU A 211 -28.82 9.35 25.91
C GLU A 211 -30.20 9.66 26.49
N THR A 212 -31.25 9.16 25.83
CA THR A 212 -32.57 9.01 26.45
C THR A 212 -32.68 7.58 26.93
N ASN A 213 -32.34 7.42 28.20
CA ASN A 213 -32.57 6.20 28.96
C ASN A 213 -34.02 6.22 29.48
N PRO A 214 -34.81 5.16 29.30
CA PRO A 214 -35.85 4.84 30.26
C PRO A 214 -35.63 3.43 30.82
N SER A 215 -35.22 3.39 32.07
CA SER A 215 -35.14 2.20 32.90
C SER A 215 -36.50 1.77 33.48
N LYS A 216 -36.61 0.46 33.77
CA LYS A 216 -37.58 -0.30 34.59
C LYS A 216 -38.75 -0.93 33.79
N GLN A 217 -39.04 -2.23 33.88
CA GLN A 217 -39.27 -3.01 35.10
C GLN A 217 -39.09 -4.54 34.90
N THR A 218 -38.81 -5.21 36.02
CA THR A 218 -38.47 -6.62 36.26
C THR A 218 -39.66 -7.59 36.42
N GLU A 219 -39.46 -8.81 35.90
CA GLU A 219 -39.88 -10.16 36.39
C GLU A 219 -41.36 -10.62 36.37
N PRO A 220 -41.68 -11.95 36.45
CA PRO A 220 -40.82 -13.16 36.54
C PRO A 220 -41.17 -14.34 35.59
N VAL A 221 -40.28 -15.34 35.59
CA VAL A 221 -40.36 -16.68 34.98
C VAL A 221 -41.12 -17.67 35.90
N PRO A 222 -41.83 -18.69 35.38
CA PRO A 222 -42.10 -19.92 36.14
C PRO A 222 -41.18 -21.08 35.69
N LYS A 223 -40.62 -21.75 36.70
CA LYS A 223 -39.87 -23.01 36.60
C LYS A 223 -40.80 -24.20 36.30
N GLY A 224 -40.30 -25.16 35.52
CA GLY A 224 -40.83 -26.51 35.41
C GLY A 224 -39.66 -27.50 35.29
N ASP A 225 -39.50 -28.29 36.33
CA ASP A 225 -38.44 -29.27 36.59
C ASP A 225 -38.65 -30.56 35.79
N SER A 226 -37.57 -31.22 35.34
CA SER A 226 -37.31 -32.66 35.53
C SER A 226 -36.22 -33.22 34.60
N SER A 227 -35.31 -33.93 35.26
CA SER A 227 -34.21 -34.77 34.81
C SER A 227 -34.61 -35.94 33.91
N GLU A 228 -33.72 -36.37 32.99
CA GLU A 228 -33.19 -37.75 32.97
C GLU A 228 -32.07 -37.95 31.93
N LYS A 229 -30.98 -38.61 32.36
CA LYS A 229 -29.96 -39.24 31.51
C LYS A 229 -30.49 -40.60 31.02
N LYS A 230 -30.20 -40.97 29.77
CA LYS A 230 -29.94 -42.37 29.38
C LYS A 230 -29.16 -42.46 28.07
N GLU A 231 -27.98 -43.06 28.15
CA GLU A 231 -27.31 -43.71 27.03
C GLU A 231 -28.07 -44.99 26.65
N SER A 232 -28.18 -45.29 25.34
CA SER A 232 -27.93 -46.63 24.81
C SER A 232 -27.86 -46.63 23.28
N SER A 233 -26.73 -47.13 22.77
CA SER A 233 -26.53 -48.01 21.60
C SER A 233 -27.63 -48.18 20.55
N GLY A 234 -27.23 -48.13 19.27
CA GLY A 234 -28.02 -48.75 18.19
C GLY A 234 -27.54 -48.40 16.79
N ALA A 235 -26.57 -49.15 16.27
CA ALA A 235 -26.14 -49.09 14.89
C ALA A 235 -27.25 -49.57 13.92
N LYS A 236 -27.40 -48.90 12.76
CA LYS A 236 -27.71 -49.54 11.46
C LYS A 236 -27.48 -48.58 10.29
N ASN A 237 -26.35 -48.81 9.62
CA ASN A 237 -26.13 -48.85 8.18
C ASN A 237 -27.29 -48.36 7.27
N ASN A 238 -27.00 -47.39 6.40
CA ASN A 238 -27.37 -47.56 4.99
C ASN A 238 -26.32 -46.96 4.04
N LYS A 239 -25.83 -47.83 3.16
CA LYS A 239 -24.86 -47.55 2.09
C LYS A 239 -25.51 -46.72 0.98
N ARG A 240 -24.78 -45.74 0.45
CA ARG A 240 -24.54 -45.55 -1.00
C ARG A 240 -23.33 -44.62 -1.18
N LYS A 241 -22.42 -45.03 -2.06
CA LYS A 241 -21.06 -44.51 -2.35
C LYS A 241 -21.04 -44.12 -3.85
N PRO A 242 -19.94 -43.58 -4.41
CA PRO A 242 -19.41 -42.22 -4.34
C PRO A 242 -19.37 -41.53 -5.74
N ALA A 243 -18.93 -40.27 -5.81
CA ALA A 243 -18.49 -39.66 -7.08
C ALA A 243 -17.14 -38.94 -6.91
N ALA A 244 -16.13 -39.54 -7.56
CA ALA A 244 -14.88 -39.09 -8.16
C ALA A 244 -14.10 -37.84 -7.66
N LYS A 245 -12.83 -38.11 -7.31
CA LYS A 245 -11.65 -37.25 -7.48
C LYS A 245 -11.43 -36.90 -8.96
N VAL A 246 -10.93 -35.70 -9.24
CA VAL A 246 -10.13 -35.41 -10.43
C VAL A 246 -8.89 -34.63 -9.99
N GLU A 247 -7.75 -35.32 -10.03
CA GLU A 247 -6.42 -34.73 -10.18
C GLU A 247 -6.23 -34.43 -11.68
N GLY A 248 -5.61 -33.31 -12.02
CA GLY A 248 -5.37 -32.90 -13.40
C GLY A 248 -4.27 -31.86 -13.49
N GLU A 249 -3.09 -32.33 -13.88
CA GLU A 249 -1.88 -31.59 -14.22
C GLU A 249 -2.15 -30.56 -15.33
N LEU A 250 -1.47 -29.41 -15.30
CA LEU A 250 -1.38 -28.49 -16.43
C LEU A 250 0.06 -28.47 -16.93
N GLU A 251 0.21 -29.15 -18.05
CA GLU A 251 1.41 -29.33 -18.86
C GLU A 251 1.74 -28.05 -19.65
N ILE A 252 3.04 -27.83 -19.83
CA ILE A 252 3.66 -26.67 -20.46
C ILE A 252 3.58 -26.82 -21.98
N ALA A 253 2.86 -25.93 -22.67
CA ALA A 253 2.88 -25.87 -24.13
C ALA A 253 4.14 -25.14 -24.63
N ALA A 254 5.08 -25.92 -25.18
CA ALA A 254 6.20 -25.43 -25.96
C ALA A 254 5.72 -25.00 -27.36
N ILE A 255 6.14 -23.80 -27.79
CA ILE A 255 5.96 -23.32 -29.17
C ILE A 255 7.23 -23.67 -29.94
N GLU A 256 7.13 -24.67 -30.81
CA GLU A 256 8.12 -24.94 -31.85
C GLU A 256 8.01 -23.89 -32.97
N THR A 257 9.07 -23.11 -33.18
CA THR A 257 9.26 -22.35 -34.41
C THR A 257 10.07 -23.17 -35.40
N THR A 258 9.42 -23.57 -36.49
CA THR A 258 9.99 -24.28 -37.64
C THR A 258 11.13 -23.50 -38.31
N ALA A 259 12.29 -24.14 -38.41
CA ALA A 259 13.41 -23.73 -39.24
C ALA A 259 13.13 -24.03 -40.73
N ARG A 260 13.18 -23.01 -41.60
CA ARG A 260 13.31 -23.19 -43.06
C ARG A 260 14.78 -23.11 -43.44
N ARG A 261 15.30 -24.24 -43.90
CA ARG A 261 16.65 -24.44 -44.45
C ARG A 261 16.61 -24.18 -45.96
N SER A 262 17.28 -23.13 -46.43
CA SER A 262 17.58 -22.93 -47.85
C SER A 262 19.06 -23.20 -48.13
N LYS A 263 19.29 -23.82 -49.29
CA LYS A 263 20.48 -24.58 -49.69
C LYS A 263 21.75 -23.73 -49.88
N ARG A 264 22.87 -24.40 -49.59
CA ARG A 264 24.27 -24.04 -49.81
C ARG A 264 24.62 -24.14 -51.31
N ILE A 265 25.27 -23.13 -51.88
CA ILE A 265 26.18 -23.30 -53.02
C ILE A 265 27.54 -22.74 -52.59
N LYS A 266 28.57 -23.60 -52.66
CA LYS A 266 29.98 -23.24 -52.55
C LYS A 266 30.44 -22.72 -53.90
N ALA A 267 31.27 -21.68 -53.92
CA ALA A 267 32.38 -21.57 -54.84
C ALA A 267 33.52 -20.81 -54.13
N GLN A 268 34.72 -21.27 -54.39
CA GLN A 268 35.98 -21.01 -53.72
C GLN A 268 36.89 -20.36 -54.78
N VAL A 269 37.94 -19.67 -54.32
CA VAL A 269 39.26 -19.44 -54.99
C VAL A 269 39.52 -18.07 -55.66
N ALA A 270 40.63 -17.48 -55.17
CA ALA A 270 41.60 -16.54 -55.76
C ALA A 270 41.14 -15.13 -56.16
N MET A 271 41.88 -14.05 -55.90
CA MET A 271 43.29 -13.84 -55.52
C MET A 271 43.40 -12.90 -54.32
#